data_AF-A0A935B5U7-F1
#
_entry.id   AF-A0A935B5U7-F1
#
_cell.length_a   1.000
_cell.length_b   1.000
_cell.length_c   1.000
_cell.angle_alpha   90.00
_cell.angle_beta   90.00
_cell.angle_gamma   90.00
#
_symmetry.space_group_name_H-M   'P 1'
#
loop_
_entity.id
_entity.type
_entity.pdbx_description
1 polymer ?
#
loop_
_entity_poly.entity_id
_entity_poly.type
_entity_poly.pdbx_seq_one_letter_code
_entity_poly.pdbx_strand_id
1 'polypeptide(L)'
;MLYRLPLPEDLLTGEDPDVELRVTLSYFTEPNKFGRRTYHGLDLKWDMQGPQESNDAFIQRVNALQRPKNVEGKRVKVEKSKSFDWDVGINQRSRGTVQSDRWHGKMSALVGDKLIAIVPVLGWWDQRKALRTQKMNFSLIVSVFGPGVYAAIKPKVEIGASITIDV
;
A
#
# COMPACT_ATOMS: atom_id res chain seq x y z
N MET A 1 0.19 -4.22 7.60
CA MET A 1 -0.98 -4.99 7.13
C MET A 1 -0.87 -5.13 5.61
N LEU A 2 -1.26 -6.27 5.03
CA LEU A 2 -1.11 -6.56 3.60
C LEU A 2 -2.46 -6.92 2.99
N TYR A 3 -2.99 -6.10 2.10
CA TYR A 3 -4.25 -6.32 1.40
C TYR A 3 -4.01 -6.89 0.01
N ARG A 4 -4.85 -7.83 -0.43
CA ARG A 4 -4.80 -8.36 -1.79
C ARG A 4 -5.86 -7.67 -2.65
N LEU A 5 -5.43 -7.22 -3.82
CA LEU A 5 -6.28 -6.63 -4.86
C LEU A 5 -6.42 -7.66 -5.99
N PRO A 6 -7.56 -8.36 -6.10
CA PRO A 6 -7.75 -9.39 -7.10
C PRO A 6 -8.13 -8.78 -8.45
N LEU A 7 -7.14 -8.38 -9.25
CA LEU A 7 -7.37 -7.89 -10.61
C LEU A 7 -7.44 -9.07 -11.58
N PRO A 8 -8.61 -9.32 -12.19
CA PRO A 8 -8.79 -10.47 -13.07
C PRO A 8 -7.86 -10.43 -14.29
N GLU A 9 -7.25 -11.57 -14.65
CA GLU A 9 -6.36 -11.66 -15.82
C GLU A 9 -7.12 -11.51 -17.14
N ASP A 10 -8.41 -11.85 -17.16
CA ASP A 10 -9.34 -11.67 -18.29
C ASP A 10 -9.60 -10.19 -18.64
N LEU A 11 -9.13 -9.24 -17.83
CA LEU A 11 -9.06 -7.83 -18.23
C LEU A 11 -8.06 -7.60 -19.38
N LEU A 12 -7.13 -8.52 -19.60
CA LEU A 12 -6.22 -8.52 -20.74
C LEU A 12 -6.82 -9.32 -21.90
N THR A 13 -7.86 -8.78 -22.55
CA THR A 13 -8.52 -9.43 -23.70
C THR A 13 -8.04 -8.82 -25.03
N GLY A 14 -6.90 -9.33 -25.52
CA GLY A 14 -6.37 -9.06 -26.86
C GLY A 14 -5.67 -7.71 -27.02
N GLU A 15 -6.31 -6.62 -26.62
CA GLU A 15 -5.70 -5.29 -26.57
C GLU A 15 -5.14 -4.98 -25.17
N ASP A 16 -4.05 -4.20 -25.12
CA ASP A 16 -3.45 -3.69 -23.89
C ASP A 16 -3.75 -2.19 -23.75
N PRO A 17 -4.96 -1.84 -23.27
CA PRO A 17 -5.42 -0.45 -23.21
C PRO A 17 -4.68 0.32 -22.11
N ASP A 18 -4.69 1.64 -22.24
CA ASP A 18 -4.22 2.52 -21.18
C ASP A 18 -5.29 2.60 -20.08
N VAL A 19 -4.83 2.55 -18.82
CA VAL A 19 -5.66 2.55 -17.62
C VAL A 19 -5.12 3.56 -16.60
N GLU A 20 -6.01 4.01 -15.71
CA GLU A 20 -5.62 4.75 -14.51
C GLU A 20 -5.86 3.88 -13.27
N LEU A 21 -4.86 3.80 -12.40
CA LEU A 21 -4.99 3.30 -11.05
C LEU A 21 -4.93 4.49 -10.08
N ARG A 22 -5.89 4.54 -9.15
CA ARG A 22 -5.87 5.49 -8.03
C ARG A 22 -5.99 4.74 -6.72
N VAL A 23 -5.10 5.08 -5.79
CA VAL A 23 -5.14 4.54 -4.43
C VAL A 23 -5.25 5.70 -3.45
N THR A 24 -6.23 5.60 -2.56
CA THR A 24 -6.50 6.60 -1.53
C THR A 24 -6.54 5.92 -0.17
N LEU A 25 -5.62 6.32 0.71
CA LEU A 25 -5.64 5.98 2.13
C LEU A 25 -6.13 7.20 2.92
N SER A 26 -7.15 7.02 3.75
CA SER A 26 -7.59 8.04 4.70
C SER A 26 -7.61 7.44 6.10
N TYR A 27 -7.08 8.18 7.07
CA TYR A 27 -7.10 7.80 8.46
C TYR A 27 -7.26 9.02 9.35
N PHE A 28 -7.70 8.79 10.58
CA PHE A 28 -7.72 9.82 11.60
C PHE A 28 -6.56 9.58 12.55
N THR A 29 -5.72 10.60 12.71
CA THR A 29 -4.74 10.59 13.79
C THR A 29 -5.44 11.07 15.05
N GLU A 30 -5.26 10.36 16.17
CA GLU A 30 -5.63 10.91 17.47
C GLU A 30 -4.52 11.89 17.89
N PRO A 31 -4.78 13.21 17.91
CA PRO A 31 -3.77 14.17 18.29
C PRO A 31 -3.50 14.05 19.79
N ASN A 32 -2.30 13.61 20.16
CA ASN A 32 -1.87 13.63 21.56
C ASN A 32 -1.39 15.03 21.90
N LYS A 33 -2.04 15.67 22.88
CA LYS A 33 -1.59 16.94 23.45
C LYS A 33 -0.69 16.66 24.64
N PHE A 34 0.53 17.19 24.59
CA PHE A 34 1.44 17.18 25.73
C PHE A 34 1.91 18.61 26.02
N GLY A 35 1.35 19.22 27.06
CA GLY A 35 1.52 20.65 27.34
C GLY A 35 0.95 21.52 26.21
N ARG A 36 1.75 22.45 25.69
CA ARG A 36 1.37 23.35 24.58
C ARG A 36 1.60 22.76 23.18
N ARG A 37 2.21 21.57 23.07
CA ARG A 37 2.53 20.94 21.78
C ARG A 37 1.51 19.87 21.43
N THR A 38 0.99 19.95 20.21
CA THR A 38 0.18 18.90 19.59
C THR A 38 1.11 18.03 18.78
N TYR A 39 1.02 16.72 18.98
CA TYR A 39 1.80 15.76 18.24
C TYR A 39 0.87 14.85 17.46
N HIS A 40 1.15 14.75 16.16
CA HIS A 40 0.62 13.69 15.32
C HIS A 40 1.16 12.38 15.91
N GLY A 41 0.28 11.51 16.37
CA GLY A 41 0.64 10.27 17.06
C GLY A 41 1.34 9.29 16.12
N LEU A 42 0.57 8.36 15.58
CA LEU A 42 1.02 7.36 14.61
C LEU A 42 0.62 7.82 13.21
N ASP A 43 1.57 7.85 12.27
CA ASP A 43 1.24 8.05 10.85
C ASP A 43 1.15 6.70 10.14
N LEU A 44 0.36 6.63 9.09
CA LEU A 44 0.35 5.49 8.17
C LEU A 44 0.96 5.89 6.84
N LYS A 45 1.57 4.93 6.17
CA LYS A 45 1.96 5.00 4.77
C LYS A 45 1.43 3.78 4.04
N TRP A 46 1.22 3.92 2.74
CA TRP A 46 0.92 2.80 1.89
C TRP A 46 1.88 2.69 0.70
N ASP A 47 2.07 1.46 0.27
CA ASP A 47 2.77 1.12 -0.96
C ASP A 47 2.13 -0.09 -1.61
N MET A 48 2.36 -0.28 -2.90
CA MET A 48 1.78 -1.37 -3.69
C MET A 48 2.90 -2.16 -4.36
N GLN A 49 2.66 -3.46 -4.54
CA GLN A 49 3.50 -4.36 -5.30
C GLN A 49 3.62 -3.86 -6.74
N GLY A 50 4.85 -3.72 -7.21
CA GLY A 50 5.12 -3.27 -8.58
C GLY A 50 4.63 -4.26 -9.65
N PRO A 51 4.54 -3.83 -10.92
CA PRO A 51 4.05 -4.66 -12.02
C PRO A 51 4.72 -6.03 -12.14
N GLN A 52 6.06 -6.06 -12.05
CA GLN A 52 6.91 -7.24 -12.20
C GLN A 52 7.57 -7.67 -10.89
N GLU A 53 7.04 -7.19 -9.75
CA GLU A 53 7.59 -7.48 -8.44
C GLU A 53 6.96 -8.75 -7.86
N SER A 54 7.77 -9.69 -7.36
CA SER A 54 7.24 -10.86 -6.65
C SER A 54 6.72 -10.51 -5.25
N ASN A 55 5.84 -11.34 -4.69
CA ASN A 55 5.30 -11.12 -3.34
C ASN A 55 6.42 -11.01 -2.29
N ASP A 56 7.42 -11.89 -2.36
CA ASP A 56 8.55 -11.89 -1.41
C ASP A 56 9.41 -10.63 -1.56
N ALA A 57 9.69 -10.19 -2.79
CA ALA A 57 10.43 -8.96 -3.04
C ALA A 57 9.67 -7.74 -2.49
N PHE A 58 8.35 -7.69 -2.69
CA PHE A 58 7.50 -6.64 -2.15
C PHE A 58 7.51 -6.60 -0.62
N ILE A 59 7.34 -7.76 0.03
CA ILE A 59 7.35 -7.87 1.50
C ILE A 59 8.71 -7.42 2.06
N GLN A 60 9.83 -7.81 1.44
CA GLN A 60 11.18 -7.37 1.84
C GLN A 60 11.41 -5.87 1.61
N ARG A 61 10.83 -5.31 0.55
CA ARG A 61 10.93 -3.87 0.22
C ARG A 61 10.20 -3.03 1.26
N VAL A 62 8.97 -3.40 1.58
CA VAL A 62 8.12 -2.71 2.55
C VAL A 62 8.60 -2.92 3.99
N ASN A 63 8.97 -4.15 4.35
CA ASN A 63 9.40 -4.48 5.69
C ASN A 63 10.93 -4.54 5.78
N ALA A 64 11.54 -3.39 6.03
CA ALA A 64 12.99 -3.31 6.25
C ALA A 64 13.46 -4.23 7.38
N LEU A 65 12.59 -4.70 8.30
CA LEU A 65 12.95 -5.64 9.36
C LEU A 65 13.12 -7.10 8.89
N GLN A 66 12.41 -7.49 7.82
CA GLN A 66 12.38 -8.85 7.23
C GLN A 66 13.49 -9.08 6.19
N ARG A 67 14.37 -8.10 5.94
CA ARG A 67 15.44 -8.26 4.96
C ARG A 67 16.43 -9.34 5.38
N PRO A 68 16.84 -10.24 4.48
CA PRO A 68 17.88 -11.22 4.78
C PRO A 68 19.16 -10.50 5.21
N LYS A 69 19.82 -11.06 6.22
CA LYS A 69 21.12 -10.56 6.68
C LYS A 69 22.21 -11.18 5.79
N ASN A 70 23.15 -10.36 5.34
CA ASN A 70 24.36 -10.82 4.69
C ASN A 70 25.26 -11.56 5.69
N VAL A 71 26.38 -12.09 5.19
CA VAL A 71 27.40 -12.79 6.00
C VAL A 71 27.96 -11.94 7.15
N GLU A 72 27.86 -10.60 7.07
CA GLU A 72 28.26 -9.65 8.12
C GLU A 72 27.12 -9.30 9.09
N GLY A 73 25.97 -9.96 9.01
CA GLY A 73 24.80 -9.66 9.84
C GLY A 73 24.05 -8.37 9.47
N LYS A 74 24.46 -7.67 8.42
CA LYS A 74 23.80 -6.46 7.89
C LYS A 74 22.71 -6.84 6.90
N ARG A 75 21.61 -6.10 6.90
CA ARG A 75 20.51 -6.35 5.96
C ARG A 75 20.94 -6.09 4.53
N VAL A 76 20.72 -7.05 3.65
CA VAL A 76 21.02 -6.96 2.22
C VAL A 76 20.26 -5.78 1.60
N LYS A 77 20.95 -4.95 0.82
CA LYS A 77 20.30 -3.96 -0.05
C LYS A 77 19.73 -4.73 -1.24
N VAL A 78 18.41 -4.88 -1.29
CA VAL A 78 17.74 -5.42 -2.48
C VAL A 78 17.90 -4.40 -3.61
N GLU A 79 18.18 -4.88 -4.83
CA GLU A 79 17.97 -4.07 -6.03
C GLU A 79 16.55 -3.53 -5.98
N LYS A 80 16.36 -2.24 -6.24
CA LYS A 80 15.04 -1.62 -6.13
C LYS A 80 14.14 -2.21 -7.23
N SER A 81 13.43 -3.30 -6.96
CA SER A 81 12.14 -3.55 -7.62
C SER A 81 11.33 -2.27 -7.43
N LYS A 82 11.02 -1.62 -8.53
CA LYS A 82 10.34 -0.33 -8.47
C LYS A 82 8.86 -0.60 -8.20
N SER A 83 8.31 0.16 -7.26
CA SER A 83 6.85 0.36 -7.18
C SER A 83 6.36 0.98 -8.50
N PHE A 84 5.05 1.15 -8.65
CA PHE A 84 4.53 1.96 -9.75
C PHE A 84 5.17 3.36 -9.74
N ASP A 85 5.37 3.92 -10.92
CA ASP A 85 5.86 5.29 -11.09
C ASP A 85 4.69 6.26 -10.84
N TRP A 86 4.34 6.40 -9.56
CA TRP A 86 3.22 7.22 -9.11
C TRP A 86 3.44 8.72 -9.38
N ASP A 87 2.37 9.43 -9.73
CA ASP A 87 2.40 10.86 -10.09
C ASP A 87 2.87 11.77 -8.94
N VAL A 88 2.38 11.53 -7.72
CA VAL A 88 2.71 12.34 -6.53
C VAL A 88 3.92 11.76 -5.80
N GLY A 89 3.98 10.44 -5.73
CA GLY A 89 5.03 9.69 -5.07
C GLY A 89 4.91 9.67 -3.55
N ILE A 90 5.54 8.65 -2.95
CA ILE A 90 5.38 8.32 -1.52
C ILE A 90 5.73 9.47 -0.58
N ASN A 91 6.74 10.28 -0.89
CA ASN A 91 7.18 11.37 -0.02
C ASN A 91 6.15 12.51 0.03
N GLN A 92 5.57 12.88 -1.10
CA GLN A 92 4.64 14.01 -1.17
C GLN A 92 3.23 13.60 -0.70
N ARG A 93 2.74 12.41 -1.10
CA ARG A 93 1.40 11.94 -0.68
C ARG A 93 1.30 11.66 0.81
N SER A 94 2.42 11.36 1.48
CA SER A 94 2.44 11.00 2.90
C SER A 94 2.51 12.19 3.86
N ARG A 95 2.34 13.44 3.38
CA ARG A 95 2.41 14.66 4.21
C ARG A 95 1.18 14.90 5.09
N GLY A 96 0.15 14.07 4.95
CA GLY A 96 -1.07 14.19 5.73
C GLY A 96 -1.77 12.85 5.92
N THR A 97 -2.96 12.93 6.49
CA THR A 97 -3.77 11.76 6.87
C THR A 97 -4.72 11.30 5.76
N VAL A 98 -4.77 12.06 4.65
CA VAL A 98 -5.40 11.66 3.39
C VAL A 98 -4.30 11.60 2.34
N GLN A 99 -4.00 10.38 1.88
CA GLN A 99 -2.91 10.09 0.94
C GLN A 99 -3.53 9.51 -0.32
N SER A 100 -3.64 10.33 -1.36
CA SER A 100 -4.14 9.89 -2.67
C SER A 100 -3.04 10.01 -3.71
N ASP A 101 -2.89 9.00 -4.53
CA ASP A 101 -1.94 8.99 -5.65
C ASP A 101 -2.52 8.27 -6.86
N ARG A 102 -1.95 8.54 -8.02
CA ARG A 102 -2.41 8.02 -9.31
C ARG A 102 -1.24 7.50 -10.12
N TRP A 103 -1.55 6.55 -10.98
CA TRP A 103 -0.63 6.00 -11.96
C TRP A 103 -1.40 5.75 -13.26
N HIS A 104 -0.75 6.02 -14.39
CA HIS A 104 -1.25 5.70 -15.73
C HIS A 104 -0.29 4.76 -16.42
N GLY A 105 -0.85 3.80 -17.15
CA GLY A 105 -0.06 2.91 -17.98
C GLY A 105 -0.90 1.78 -18.55
N LYS A 106 -0.24 0.69 -18.91
CA LYS A 106 -0.85 -0.44 -19.59
C LYS A 106 -1.59 -1.38 -18.64
N MET A 107 -2.74 -1.91 -19.08
CA MET A 107 -3.51 -2.92 -18.34
C MET A 107 -2.63 -4.13 -17.97
N SER A 108 -1.73 -4.54 -18.86
CA SER A 108 -0.76 -5.64 -18.64
C SER A 108 0.13 -5.45 -17.40
N ALA A 109 0.42 -4.21 -17.00
CA ALA A 109 1.20 -3.92 -15.79
C ALA A 109 0.36 -4.01 -14.51
N LEU A 110 -0.97 -3.89 -14.63
CA LEU A 110 -1.90 -3.84 -13.51
C LEU A 110 -2.51 -5.22 -13.20
N VAL A 111 -2.85 -6.01 -14.22
CA VAL A 111 -3.52 -7.32 -14.06
C VAL A 111 -2.75 -8.31 -13.18
N GLY A 112 -3.51 -9.26 -12.64
CA GLY A 112 -3.02 -10.26 -11.69
C GLY A 112 -3.24 -9.86 -10.24
N ASP A 113 -2.92 -10.77 -9.34
CA ASP A 113 -3.03 -10.50 -7.91
C ASP A 113 -1.92 -9.56 -7.44
N LYS A 114 -2.31 -8.37 -6.99
CA LYS A 114 -1.37 -7.38 -6.44
C LYS A 114 -1.58 -7.20 -4.94
N LEU A 115 -0.50 -6.95 -4.22
CA LEU A 115 -0.53 -6.64 -2.80
C LEU A 115 -0.42 -5.13 -2.55
N ILE A 116 -1.17 -4.63 -1.57
CA ILE A 116 -1.06 -3.27 -1.02
C ILE A 116 -0.69 -3.39 0.45
N ALA A 117 0.41 -2.77 0.84
CA ALA A 117 0.83 -2.72 2.23
C ALA A 117 0.44 -1.41 2.88
N ILE A 118 -0.09 -1.49 4.10
CA ILE A 118 -0.26 -0.34 5.01
C ILE A 118 0.72 -0.51 6.17
N VAL A 119 1.57 0.51 6.34
CA VAL A 119 2.72 0.49 7.23
C VAL A 119 2.59 1.63 8.25
N PRO A 120 2.65 1.32 9.55
CA PRO A 120 2.79 2.35 10.57
C PRO A 120 4.18 3.00 10.50
N VAL A 121 4.20 4.33 10.48
CA VAL A 121 5.41 5.12 10.62
C VAL A 121 5.47 5.58 12.07
N LEU A 122 6.35 4.92 12.83
CA LEU A 122 6.60 5.29 14.22
C LEU A 122 7.41 6.58 14.24
N GLY A 123 6.81 7.64 14.82
CA GLY A 123 7.51 8.89 15.11
C GLY A 123 8.47 8.77 16.31
N TRP A 124 9.09 9.88 16.70
CA TRP A 124 10.05 9.95 17.81
C TRP A 124 9.50 9.54 19.20
N TRP A 125 8.18 9.32 19.31
CA TRP A 125 7.46 8.81 20.48
C TRP A 125 7.63 7.32 20.75
N ASP A 126 8.34 6.60 19.87
CA ASP A 126 8.50 5.15 19.84
C ASP A 126 8.86 4.53 21.21
N GLN A 127 9.54 5.27 22.09
CA GLN A 127 9.96 4.79 23.40
C GLN A 127 8.88 4.82 24.51
N ARG A 128 7.68 5.36 24.26
CA ARG A 128 6.63 5.46 25.30
C ARG A 128 5.46 4.51 25.02
N LYS A 129 5.61 3.25 25.42
CA LYS A 129 4.57 2.20 25.29
C LYS A 129 3.19 2.62 25.81
N ALA A 130 3.13 3.45 26.86
CA ALA A 130 1.89 3.93 27.48
C ALA A 130 1.07 4.90 26.61
N LEU A 131 1.66 5.49 25.55
CA LEU A 131 1.00 6.47 24.68
C LEU A 131 0.70 5.91 23.27
N ARG A 132 0.91 4.60 23.06
CA ARG A 132 0.63 3.95 21.78
C ARG A 132 -0.88 3.71 21.66
N THR A 133 -1.55 4.43 20.76
CA THR A 133 -2.89 4.05 20.32
C THR A 133 -2.82 2.64 19.71
N GLN A 134 -3.53 1.67 20.30
CA GLN A 134 -3.46 0.27 19.89
C GLN A 134 -4.31 -0.05 18.66
N LYS A 135 -5.31 0.79 18.35
CA LYS A 135 -6.23 0.61 17.23
C LYS A 135 -6.34 1.90 16.44
N MET A 136 -6.07 1.84 15.14
CA MET A 136 -6.24 2.99 14.26
C MET A 136 -7.15 2.60 13.10
N ASN A 137 -8.28 3.29 13.00
CA ASN A 137 -9.22 3.09 11.92
C ASN A 137 -8.75 3.85 10.68
N PHE A 138 -8.83 3.19 9.53
CA PHE A 138 -8.52 3.79 8.25
C PHE A 138 -9.46 3.25 7.17
N SER A 139 -9.53 3.98 6.07
CA SER A 139 -10.20 3.59 4.84
C SER A 139 -9.15 3.48 3.73
N LEU A 140 -9.11 2.34 3.05
CA LEU A 140 -8.33 2.14 1.84
C LEU A 140 -9.29 2.00 0.67
N ILE A 141 -9.17 2.90 -0.30
CA ILE A 141 -9.97 2.90 -1.53
C ILE A 141 -9.02 2.71 -2.70
N VAL A 142 -9.35 1.76 -3.57
CA VAL A 142 -8.67 1.53 -4.83
C VAL A 142 -9.68 1.74 -5.95
N SER A 143 -9.34 2.60 -6.90
CA SER A 143 -10.16 2.86 -8.08
C SER A 143 -9.34 2.53 -9.32
N VAL A 144 -9.90 1.71 -10.19
CA VAL A 144 -9.30 1.36 -11.47
C VAL A 144 -10.22 1.87 -12.58
N PHE A 145 -9.65 2.63 -13.51
CA PHE A 145 -10.36 3.20 -14.64
C PHE A 145 -9.80 2.59 -15.92
N GLY A 146 -10.67 1.95 -16.69
CA GLY A 146 -10.32 1.27 -17.92
C GLY A 146 -11.51 0.52 -18.51
N PRO A 147 -11.42 0.07 -19.77
CA PRO A 147 -12.48 -0.71 -20.39
C PRO A 147 -12.68 -2.05 -19.68
N GLY A 148 -13.94 -2.48 -19.52
CA GLY A 148 -14.28 -3.79 -18.95
C GLY A 148 -14.04 -3.97 -17.44
N VAL A 149 -13.30 -3.06 -16.79
CA VAL A 149 -12.87 -3.15 -15.38
C VAL A 149 -14.02 -3.41 -14.41
N TYR A 150 -15.09 -2.63 -14.49
CA TYR A 150 -16.22 -2.77 -13.58
C TYR A 150 -16.89 -4.16 -13.71
N ALA A 151 -17.10 -4.62 -14.94
CA ALA A 151 -17.76 -5.90 -15.20
C ALA A 151 -16.94 -7.09 -14.67
N ALA A 152 -15.60 -7.02 -14.76
CA ALA A 152 -14.72 -8.09 -14.27
C ALA A 152 -14.54 -8.07 -12.74
N ILE A 153 -14.52 -6.89 -12.11
CA ILE A 153 -14.27 -6.75 -10.66
C ILE A 153 -15.54 -6.98 -9.84
N LYS A 154 -16.71 -6.48 -10.29
CA LYS A 154 -17.99 -6.58 -9.56
C LYS A 154 -18.29 -7.98 -9.01
N PRO A 155 -18.27 -9.07 -9.82
CA PRO A 155 -18.59 -10.40 -9.31
C PRO A 155 -17.60 -10.89 -8.25
N LYS A 156 -16.32 -10.50 -8.34
CA LYS A 156 -15.29 -10.91 -7.36
C LYS A 156 -15.44 -10.22 -6.01
N VAL A 157 -15.95 -8.98 -6.00
CA VAL A 157 -16.20 -8.23 -4.75
C VAL A 157 -17.46 -8.74 -4.05
N GLU A 158 -18.51 -9.07 -4.79
CA GLU A 158 -19.79 -9.57 -4.25
C GLU A 158 -19.69 -10.97 -3.62
N ILE A 159 -18.74 -11.80 -4.07
CA ILE A 159 -18.47 -13.13 -3.50
C ILE A 159 -17.79 -13.06 -2.11
N GLY A 160 -17.39 -11.87 -1.66
CA GLY A 160 -16.90 -11.62 -0.31
C GLY A 160 -15.38 -11.45 -0.28
N ALA A 161 -14.91 -10.21 -0.44
CA ALA A 161 -13.54 -9.83 -0.12
C ALA A 161 -13.30 -9.72 1.40
N SER A 162 -13.73 -10.72 2.19
CA SER A 162 -13.24 -10.88 3.57
C SER A 162 -11.91 -11.63 3.52
N ILE A 163 -10.85 -10.91 3.13
CA ILE A 163 -9.50 -11.49 3.11
C ILE A 163 -8.94 -11.32 4.53
N THR A 164 -9.18 -12.33 5.37
CA THR A 164 -8.47 -12.46 6.65
C THR A 164 -7.01 -12.74 6.34
N ILE A 165 -6.13 -11.85 6.79
CA ILE A 165 -4.68 -12.03 6.68
C ILE A 165 -4.26 -12.63 8.01
N ASP A 166 -3.96 -13.93 8.02
CA ASP A 166 -3.30 -14.56 9.16
C ASP A 166 -1.89 -13.96 9.31
N VAL A 167 -1.60 -13.49 10.53
CA VAL A 167 -0.29 -12.99 10.96
C VAL A 167 0.40 -14.06 11.79
#